data_AF-A0A0F9K3T6-F1
#
_entry.id   AF-A0A0F9K3T6-F1
#
_cell.length_a   1.000
_cell.length_b   1.000
_cell.length_c   1.000
_cell.angle_alpha   90.00
_cell.angle_beta   90.00
_cell.angle_gamma   90.00
#
_symmetry.space_group_name_H-M   'P 1'
#
loop_
_entity.id
_entity.type
_entity.pdbx_description
1 polymer ?
#
loop_
_entity_poly.entity_id
_entity_poly.type
_entity_poly.pdbx_seq_one_letter_code
_entity_poly.pdbx_strand_id
1 'polypeptide(L)'
;MAAPLSYITGKDGLSQRIIKLMFTQLRSDMYDLDSGTAFYDVMKVYKRDELEAVRATFPVILQALEEQVKKNQIEELVNGKILNDNEILDSLELKSYTWDDIFGGWILVIEVNTKSGERAFVQIP
;
A
#
# COMPACT_ATOMS: atom_id res chain seq x y z
N MET A 1 30.61 -8.33 -12.77
CA MET A 1 30.27 -7.10 -12.01
C MET A 1 28.85 -7.29 -11.51
N ALA A 2 28.63 -7.38 -10.20
CA ALA A 2 27.28 -7.41 -9.65
C ALA A 2 26.64 -6.05 -9.90
N ALA A 3 25.45 -6.02 -10.50
CA ALA A 3 24.69 -4.78 -10.62
C ALA A 3 24.48 -4.21 -9.21
N PRO A 4 24.70 -2.91 -8.97
CA PRO A 4 24.33 -2.32 -7.70
C PRO A 4 22.83 -2.53 -7.52
N LEU A 5 22.43 -3.25 -6.46
CA LEU A 5 21.06 -3.22 -5.98
C LEU A 5 20.78 -1.75 -5.66
N SER A 6 20.08 -1.03 -6.53
CA SER A 6 19.73 0.35 -6.24
C SER A 6 18.75 0.30 -5.08
N TYR A 7 19.19 0.74 -3.90
CA TYR A 7 18.27 0.95 -2.79
C TYR A 7 17.29 2.04 -3.23
N ILE A 8 16.03 1.67 -3.40
CA ILE A 8 14.96 2.62 -3.68
C ILE A 8 14.63 3.26 -2.33
N THR A 9 14.98 4.53 -2.19
CA THR A 9 14.82 5.32 -0.97
C THR A 9 13.78 6.41 -1.15
N GLY A 10 13.42 7.11 -0.08
CA GLY A 10 12.45 8.20 -0.08
C GLY A 10 11.02 7.69 -0.30
N LYS A 11 10.17 8.58 -0.82
CA LYS A 11 8.77 8.28 -1.14
C LYS A 11 8.56 7.07 -2.05
N ASP A 12 9.51 6.77 -2.94
CA ASP A 12 9.40 5.65 -3.87
C ASP A 12 9.62 4.32 -3.14
N GLY A 13 10.55 4.28 -2.17
CA GLY A 13 10.77 3.12 -1.32
C GLY A 13 9.57 2.83 -0.43
N LEU A 14 8.99 3.90 0.15
CA LEU A 14 7.76 3.80 0.93
C LEU A 14 6.59 3.31 0.07
N SER A 15 6.45 3.83 -1.14
CA SER A 15 5.42 3.39 -2.09
C SER A 15 5.55 1.91 -2.43
N GLN A 16 6.77 1.41 -2.64
CA GLN A 16 7.00 -0.02 -2.86
C GLN A 16 6.64 -0.88 -1.65
N ARG A 17 6.95 -0.41 -0.43
CA ARG A 17 6.55 -1.09 0.81
C ARG A 17 5.02 -1.18 0.92
N ILE A 18 4.32 -0.10 0.63
CA ILE A 18 2.85 -0.02 0.64
C ILE A 18 2.25 -0.98 -0.39
N ILE A 19 2.74 -0.96 -1.63
CA ILE A 19 2.31 -1.88 -2.70
C ILE A 19 2.53 -3.32 -2.23
N LYS A 20 3.74 -3.63 -1.73
CA LYS A 20 4.07 -4.98 -1.27
C LYS A 20 3.10 -5.45 -0.18
N LEU A 21 2.87 -4.64 0.86
CA LEU A 21 1.94 -4.99 1.94
C LEU A 21 0.50 -5.12 1.45
N MET A 22 0.06 -4.26 0.54
CA MET A 22 -1.29 -4.36 -0.03
C MET A 22 -1.50 -5.69 -0.76
N PHE A 23 -0.51 -6.12 -1.56
CA PHE A 23 -0.57 -7.39 -2.28
C PHE A 23 -0.12 -8.61 -1.42
N THR A 24 0.37 -8.42 -0.21
CA THR A 24 0.58 -9.53 0.73
C THR A 24 -0.77 -9.98 1.27
N GLN A 25 -1.10 -11.26 1.09
CA GLN A 25 -2.31 -11.82 1.66
C GLN A 25 -2.22 -11.84 3.19
N LEU A 26 -3.23 -11.32 3.87
CA LEU A 26 -3.32 -11.36 5.33
C LEU A 26 -3.13 -12.80 5.84
N ARG A 27 -2.33 -12.98 6.91
CA ARG A 27 -1.95 -14.29 7.49
C ARG A 27 -1.09 -15.20 6.60
N SER A 28 -0.53 -14.68 5.50
CA SER A 28 0.40 -15.46 4.66
C SER A 28 1.81 -15.54 5.25
N ASP A 29 2.19 -14.59 6.10
CA ASP A 29 3.47 -14.62 6.81
C ASP A 29 3.33 -15.45 8.10
N MET A 30 4.16 -16.49 8.22
CA MET A 30 4.17 -17.40 9.36
C MET A 30 4.75 -16.79 10.65
N TYR A 31 5.53 -15.70 10.51
CA TYR A 31 6.15 -15.00 11.62
C TYR A 31 5.39 -13.74 12.03
N ASP A 32 4.55 -13.21 11.15
CA ASP A 32 3.68 -12.06 11.41
C ASP A 32 2.29 -12.28 10.76
N LEU A 33 1.38 -12.88 11.53
CA LEU A 33 0.02 -13.19 11.05
C LEU A 33 -0.83 -11.94 10.77
N ASP A 34 -0.44 -10.78 11.32
CA ASP A 34 -1.13 -9.52 11.08
C ASP A 34 -0.63 -8.84 9.79
N SER A 35 0.45 -9.34 9.18
CA SER A 35 1.06 -8.82 7.95
C SER A 35 0.15 -8.95 6.72
N GLY A 36 0.00 -7.84 5.99
CA GLY A 36 -0.69 -7.79 4.72
C GLY A 36 -2.14 -7.31 4.82
N THR A 37 -2.90 -7.49 3.74
CA THR A 37 -4.29 -7.02 3.67
C THR A 37 -5.23 -8.07 3.06
N ALA A 38 -6.54 -7.86 3.24
CA ALA A 38 -7.57 -8.65 2.56
C ALA A 38 -7.83 -8.16 1.11
N PHE A 39 -6.95 -7.33 0.55
CA PHE A 39 -7.14 -6.69 -0.76
C PHE A 39 -7.39 -7.69 -1.89
N TYR A 40 -6.65 -8.80 -1.93
CA TYR A 40 -6.84 -9.85 -2.95
C TYR A 40 -8.24 -10.47 -2.97
N ASP A 41 -8.83 -10.68 -1.79
CA ASP A 41 -10.17 -11.26 -1.69
C ASP A 41 -11.24 -10.26 -2.10
N VAL A 42 -10.94 -8.98 -1.93
CA VAL A 42 -11.81 -7.86 -2.26
C VAL A 42 -11.77 -7.53 -3.77
N MET A 43 -10.59 -7.58 -4.40
CA MET A 43 -10.42 -7.36 -5.85
C MET A 43 -11.05 -8.45 -6.73
N LYS A 44 -11.11 -9.70 -6.27
CA LYS A 44 -11.72 -10.81 -7.01
C LYS A 44 -13.24 -10.66 -7.20
N VAL A 45 -13.88 -9.78 -6.44
CA VAL A 45 -15.34 -9.65 -6.41
C VAL A 45 -15.82 -8.59 -7.38
N TYR A 46 -15.02 -7.57 -7.71
CA TYR A 46 -15.54 -6.36 -8.32
C TYR A 46 -15.86 -6.48 -9.81
N LYS A 47 -17.17 -6.46 -10.11
CA LYS A 47 -17.68 -6.19 -11.46
C LYS A 47 -17.74 -4.68 -11.72
N ARG A 48 -17.89 -4.31 -13.00
CA ARG A 48 -18.08 -2.92 -13.44
C ARG A 48 -19.19 -2.18 -12.67
N ASP A 49 -20.24 -2.88 -12.26
CA ASP A 49 -21.41 -2.27 -11.62
C ASP A 49 -21.31 -2.18 -10.08
N GLU A 50 -20.24 -2.69 -9.48
CA GLU A 50 -20.08 -2.77 -8.01
C GLU A 50 -19.23 -1.62 -7.44
N LEU A 51 -19.27 -0.46 -8.08
CA LEU A 51 -18.50 0.72 -7.70
C LEU A 51 -18.77 1.18 -6.25
N GLU A 52 -20.01 1.08 -5.80
CA GLU A 52 -20.36 1.46 -4.41
C GLU A 52 -19.69 0.55 -3.38
N ALA A 53 -19.50 -0.74 -3.71
CA ALA A 53 -18.77 -1.66 -2.86
C ALA A 53 -17.27 -1.33 -2.83
N VAL A 54 -16.68 -0.96 -3.97
CA VAL A 54 -15.29 -0.45 -4.03
C VAL A 54 -15.14 0.79 -3.14
N ARG A 55 -16.06 1.75 -3.28
CA ARG A 55 -16.05 2.99 -2.50
C ARG A 55 -16.22 2.77 -1.00
N ALA A 56 -17.01 1.78 -0.60
CA ALA A 56 -17.24 1.48 0.81
C ALA A 56 -16.09 0.69 1.44
N THR A 57 -15.53 -0.28 0.73
CA THR A 57 -14.56 -1.22 1.29
C THR A 57 -13.12 -0.73 1.16
N PHE A 58 -12.76 -0.08 0.05
CA PHE A 58 -11.37 0.30 -0.20
C PHE A 58 -10.79 1.29 0.83
N PRO A 59 -11.54 2.31 1.31
CA PRO A 59 -11.05 3.17 2.40
C PRO A 59 -10.74 2.40 3.69
N VAL A 60 -11.50 1.34 4.00
CA VAL A 60 -11.26 0.49 5.18
C VAL A 60 -9.95 -0.28 5.02
N ILE A 61 -9.67 -0.79 3.81
CA ILE A 61 -8.40 -1.45 3.49
C ILE A 61 -7.24 -0.47 3.61
N LEU A 62 -7.38 0.73 3.06
CA LEU A 62 -6.34 1.77 3.15
C LEU A 62 -6.06 2.16 4.61
N GLN A 63 -7.09 2.28 5.43
CA GLN A 63 -6.91 2.58 6.85
C GLN A 63 -6.16 1.47 7.58
N ALA A 64 -6.55 0.20 7.38
CA ALA A 64 -5.85 -0.93 7.98
C ALA A 64 -4.38 -1.01 7.54
N LEU A 65 -4.12 -0.74 6.25
CA LEU A 65 -2.76 -0.69 5.70
C LEU A 65 -1.96 0.48 6.30
N GLU A 66 -2.56 1.65 6.44
CA GLU A 66 -1.93 2.82 7.05
C GLU A 66 -1.53 2.55 8.51
N GLU A 67 -2.45 1.99 9.30
CA GLU A 67 -2.21 1.62 10.70
C GLU A 67 -1.06 0.61 10.81
N GLN A 68 -1.05 -0.40 9.94
CA GLN A 68 0.02 -1.39 9.88
C GLN A 68 1.37 -0.78 9.51
N VAL A 69 1.45 0.04 8.46
CA VAL A 69 2.71 0.68 8.05
C VAL A 69 3.24 1.56 9.18
N LYS A 70 2.38 2.36 9.81
CA LYS A 70 2.78 3.21 10.94
C LYS A 70 3.26 2.39 12.13
N LYS A 71 2.56 1.31 12.49
CA LYS A 71 2.98 0.40 13.56
C LYS A 71 4.37 -0.18 13.26
N ASN A 72 4.58 -0.70 12.05
CA ASN A 72 5.86 -1.27 11.63
C ASN A 72 6.98 -0.24 11.68
N GLN A 73 6.73 0.99 11.22
CA GLN A 73 7.71 2.09 11.28
C GLN A 73 8.05 2.47 12.73
N ILE A 74 7.07 2.51 13.63
CA ILE A 74 7.30 2.76 15.06
C ILE A 74 8.17 1.66 15.68
N GLU A 75 7.84 0.39 15.43
CA GLU A 75 8.61 -0.74 15.95
C GLU A 75 10.04 -0.76 15.40
N GLU A 76 10.24 -0.46 14.12
CA GLU A 76 11.58 -0.32 13.53
C GLU A 76 12.39 0.79 14.22
N LEU A 77 11.78 1.96 14.41
CA LEU A 77 12.43 3.11 15.06
C LEU A 77 12.76 2.85 16.53
N VAL A 78 11.83 2.26 17.30
CA VAL A 78 12.03 1.91 18.72
C VAL A 78 13.14 0.87 18.89
N ASN A 79 13.26 -0.06 17.94
CA ASN A 79 14.33 -1.06 17.92
C ASN A 79 15.65 -0.53 17.33
N GLY A 80 15.74 0.77 17.02
CA GLY A 80 16.95 1.40 16.48
C GLY A 80 17.29 0.98 15.04
N LYS A 81 16.33 0.42 14.29
CA LYS A 81 16.52 0.09 12.87
C LYS A 81 16.36 1.36 12.03
N ILE A 82 17.20 1.47 11.00
CA ILE A 82 17.03 2.50 9.97
C ILE A 82 15.87 2.07 9.08
N LEU A 83 14.91 2.97 8.85
CA LEU A 83 13.84 2.75 7.88
C LEU A 83 14.47 2.60 6.49
N ASN A 84 14.23 1.47 5.82
CA ASN A 84 14.84 1.20 4.50
C ASN A 84 14.50 2.27 3.45
N ASP A 85 13.38 2.97 3.61
CA ASP A 85 12.88 4.02 2.73
C ASP A 85 13.22 5.43 3.23
N ASN A 86 13.81 5.61 4.42
CA ASN A 86 14.11 6.92 5.02
C ASN A 86 12.92 7.90 5.07
N GLU A 87 11.69 7.40 4.96
CA GLU A 87 10.48 8.22 4.95
C GLU A 87 9.43 7.67 5.90
N ILE A 88 8.68 8.58 6.52
CA ILE A 88 7.63 8.23 7.47
C ILE A 88 6.28 8.50 6.82
N LEU A 89 5.40 7.50 6.87
CA LEU A 89 4.05 7.64 6.35
C LEU A 89 3.25 8.64 7.19
N ASP A 90 2.63 9.62 6.53
CA ASP A 90 1.66 10.53 7.14
C ASP A 90 0.23 10.02 6.93
N SER A 91 -0.17 9.81 5.68
CA SER A 91 -1.50 9.28 5.34
C SER A 91 -1.53 8.55 3.99
N LEU A 92 -2.53 7.69 3.81
CA LEU A 92 -2.91 7.08 2.54
C LEU A 92 -4.32 7.54 2.13
N GLU A 93 -4.45 8.03 0.91
CA GLU A 93 -5.75 8.51 0.41
C GLU A 93 -6.09 7.94 -0.96
N LEU A 94 -7.31 7.43 -1.13
CA LEU A 94 -7.84 7.13 -2.46
C LEU A 94 -8.14 8.43 -3.19
N LYS A 95 -7.36 8.76 -4.22
CA LYS A 95 -7.55 9.96 -5.04
C LYS A 95 -8.52 9.78 -6.17
N SER A 96 -8.46 8.64 -6.85
CA SER A 96 -9.38 8.35 -7.94
C SER A 96 -9.50 6.85 -8.15
N TYR A 97 -10.55 6.46 -8.84
CA TYR A 97 -10.75 5.11 -9.33
C TYR A 97 -11.32 5.22 -10.74
N THR A 98 -10.88 4.37 -11.66
CA THR A 98 -11.31 4.38 -13.06
C THR A 98 -11.40 2.95 -13.55
N TRP A 99 -12.48 2.64 -14.27
CA TRP A 99 -12.61 1.34 -14.89
C TRP A 99 -11.73 1.28 -16.14
N ASP A 100 -10.90 0.26 -16.25
CA ASP A 100 -10.13 -0.04 -17.45
C ASP A 100 -10.82 -1.17 -18.23
N ASP A 101 -11.40 -0.81 -19.37
CA ASP A 101 -12.08 -1.74 -20.27
C ASP A 101 -11.12 -2.75 -20.94
N ILE A 102 -9.81 -2.46 -21.00
CA ILE A 102 -8.80 -3.34 -21.60
C ILE A 102 -8.50 -4.52 -20.68
N PHE A 103 -8.30 -4.25 -19.39
CA PHE A 103 -8.02 -5.27 -18.38
C PHE A 103 -9.27 -5.79 -17.66
N GLY A 104 -10.41 -5.12 -17.84
CA GLY A 104 -11.69 -5.50 -17.23
C GLY A 104 -11.68 -5.35 -15.70
N GLY A 105 -11.08 -4.26 -15.19
CA GLY A 105 -10.88 -4.05 -13.76
C GLY A 105 -10.89 -2.57 -13.36
N TRP A 106 -10.91 -2.31 -12.05
CA TRP A 106 -10.85 -0.96 -11.50
C TRP A 106 -9.41 -0.56 -11.19
N ILE A 107 -8.89 0.46 -11.88
CA ILE A 107 -7.64 1.11 -11.53
C ILE A 107 -7.90 2.10 -10.40
N LEU A 108 -7.27 1.89 -9.25
CA LEU A 108 -7.30 2.76 -8.08
C LEU A 108 -6.01 3.59 -8.02
N VAL A 109 -6.13 4.88 -7.76
CA VAL A 109 -4.99 5.78 -7.57
C VAL A 109 -4.96 6.22 -6.12
N ILE A 110 -3.87 5.88 -5.44
CA ILE A 110 -3.63 6.18 -4.04
C ILE A 110 -2.57 7.26 -3.96
N GLU A 111 -2.82 8.32 -3.21
CA GLU A 111 -1.78 9.26 -2.80
C GLU A 111 -1.14 8.77 -1.50
N VAL A 112 0.18 8.69 -1.53
CA VAL A 112 1.04 8.43 -0.37
C VAL A 112 1.59 9.76 0.09
N ASN A 113 1.16 10.22 1.26
CA ASN A 113 1.65 11.43 1.89
C ASN A 113 2.70 11.07 2.95
N THR A 114 3.83 11.75 2.92
CA THR A 114 4.94 11.55 3.86
C THR A 114 5.02 12.68 4.88
N LYS A 115 5.64 12.43 6.03
CA LYS A 115 5.88 13.46 7.05
C LYS A 115 6.84 14.57 6.59
N SER A 116 7.71 14.29 5.62
CA SER A 116 8.59 15.31 5.01
C SER A 116 7.84 16.26 4.07
N GLY A 117 6.59 15.95 3.74
CA GLY A 117 5.75 16.70 2.80
C GLY A 117 5.86 16.23 1.35
N GLU A 118 6.67 15.19 1.07
CA GLU A 118 6.70 14.54 -0.23
C GLU A 118 5.40 13.76 -0.50
N ARG A 119 5.03 13.68 -1.78
CA ARG A 119 3.87 12.94 -2.26
C ARG A 119 4.24 12.00 -3.40
N ALA A 120 3.65 10.82 -3.38
CA ALA A 120 3.73 9.82 -4.44
C ALA A 120 2.34 9.31 -4.81
N PHE A 121 2.15 8.91 -6.06
CA PHE A 121 0.89 8.35 -6.55
C PHE A 121 1.13 6.91 -6.98
N VAL A 122 0.37 6.00 -6.38
CA VAL A 122 0.43 4.57 -6.66
C VAL A 122 -0.83 4.18 -7.41
N GLN A 123 -0.67 3.54 -8.57
CA GLN A 123 -1.78 2.99 -9.35
C GLN A 123 -1.86 1.49 -9.11
N ILE A 124 -3.06 1.01 -8.78
CA ILE A 124 -3.32 -0.39 -8.43
C ILE A 124 -4.48 -0.89 -9.29
N PRO A 125 -4.26 -1.93 -10.12
CA PRO A 125 -5.31 -2.52 -10.94
C PRO A 125 -6.27 -3.41 -10.13
#